data_AF-A0A6B0VCC6-F1
#
_entry.id   AF-A0A6B0VCC6-F1
#
_cell.length_a   1.000
_cell.length_b   1.000
_cell.length_c   1.000
_cell.angle_alpha   90.00
_cell.angle_beta   90.00
_cell.angle_gamma   90.00
#
_symmetry.space_group_name_H-M   'P 1'
#
loop_
_entity.id
_entity.type
_entity.pdbx_description
1 polymer ?
#
loop_
_entity_poly.entity_id
_entity_poly.type
_entity_poly.pdbx_seq_one_letter_code
_entity_poly.pdbx_strand_id
1 'polypeptide(L)'
;MRTCLLGFLVAAALAAAQQVAESSSSPLSAATDTGRQQDRAQVEQQWSQMEKALRTAAESAVGKVFPTLVKASSEAEVSGDCQAALLKVILGVRRLKDWAIRMVDSSGKLPMGIITGSVAALGAYDQCLSVHYDDDTHDPIVGRYCTLNIQFPYLPRTFKNSSEIIKEKDSFMHWVYNYGKWMKYFPIRIGICLPSHCVKEDLEKLGKYIVKPVNMKSWVGTCEGETPTKITTLQVVVLSILGALLVLAILGTCIDRMCSPKKAEKPNSQSGHLGLATKMLASFSFVANTRKLLYPRRSRDTLCVLHGIRVLSCLWIILGHTYFLADIVSFIRFKRLKTLEDLNTDVAFTAIENFLPVDTFFFISGLLIVYSNWGRLEKKKGKLNVLSAFLLRFWRMTPSYMLVVGVFLLLPLVGSGPLWKETMDPLLENCMQSWWTNLLYVSNYLPYDKMCLLHTWFQAVNMQFFIIALPLLLFIYKCRVLGLTLVVSLCLISTLAVGLITYFFQLPPALLLSTSESKRCSTST
;
A
#
# COMPACT_ATOMS: atom_id res chain seq x y z
N MET A 1 -0.84 2.18 33.92
CA MET A 1 0.42 2.28 34.70
C MET A 1 1.09 0.93 34.99
N ARG A 2 0.37 -0.15 35.36
CA ARG A 2 1.01 -1.46 35.63
C ARG A 2 1.46 -2.24 34.38
N THR A 3 0.90 -1.97 33.20
CA THR A 3 1.34 -2.52 31.91
C THR A 3 2.51 -1.75 31.27
N CYS A 4 2.76 -0.51 31.70
CA CYS A 4 3.94 0.27 31.29
C CYS A 4 5.24 -0.35 31.79
N LEU A 5 5.21 -1.10 32.90
CA LEU A 5 6.41 -1.70 33.49
C LEU A 5 7.05 -2.77 32.61
N LEU A 6 6.30 -3.50 31.77
CA LEU A 6 6.89 -4.59 31.00
C LEU A 6 7.77 -4.09 29.85
N GLY A 7 7.30 -3.07 29.12
CA GLY A 7 8.10 -2.38 28.10
C GLY A 7 9.27 -1.61 28.72
N PHE A 8 9.08 -1.01 29.90
CA PHE A 8 10.14 -0.31 30.63
C PHE A 8 11.21 -1.28 31.17
N LEU A 9 10.82 -2.48 31.62
CA LEU A 9 11.74 -3.51 32.11
C LEU A 9 12.56 -4.14 30.97
N VAL A 10 11.97 -4.32 29.79
CA VAL A 10 12.70 -4.82 28.61
C VAL A 10 13.63 -3.74 28.03
N ALA A 11 13.19 -2.48 27.99
CA ALA A 11 14.04 -1.36 27.57
C ALA A 11 15.17 -1.06 28.58
N ALA A 12 14.90 -1.17 29.89
CA ALA A 12 15.91 -1.04 30.93
C ALA A 12 16.91 -2.23 30.93
N ALA A 13 16.44 -3.45 30.63
CA ALA A 13 17.30 -4.61 30.46
C ALA A 13 18.19 -4.50 29.21
N LEU A 14 17.68 -3.96 28.11
CA LEU A 14 18.45 -3.70 26.89
C LEU A 14 19.44 -2.54 27.06
N ALA A 15 19.06 -1.46 27.75
CA ALA A 15 19.96 -0.35 28.07
C ALA A 15 21.10 -0.80 29.04
N ALA A 16 20.79 -1.66 30.00
CA ALA A 16 21.79 -2.27 30.88
C ALA A 16 22.72 -3.24 30.11
N ALA A 17 22.20 -4.00 29.13
CA ALA A 17 23.01 -4.84 28.26
C ALA A 17 23.94 -4.03 27.33
N GLN A 18 23.50 -2.85 26.90
CA GLN A 18 24.28 -1.95 26.04
C GLN A 18 25.42 -1.25 26.79
N GLN A 19 25.21 -0.89 28.07
CA GLN A 19 26.29 -0.41 28.95
C GLN A 19 27.35 -1.47 29.28
N VAL A 20 26.96 -2.75 29.33
CA VAL A 20 27.91 -3.87 29.49
C VAL A 20 28.70 -4.12 28.20
N ALA A 21 28.06 -3.98 27.03
CA ALA A 21 28.70 -4.16 25.72
C ALA A 21 29.71 -3.05 25.37
N GLU A 22 29.50 -1.81 25.80
CA GLU A 22 30.46 -0.70 25.59
C GLU A 22 31.70 -0.81 26.49
N SER A 23 31.61 -1.50 27.63
CA SER A 23 32.72 -1.68 28.57
C SER A 23 33.75 -2.75 28.17
N SER A 24 33.48 -3.55 27.12
CA SER A 24 34.28 -4.74 26.77
C SER A 24 35.02 -4.66 25.42
N SER A 25 35.05 -3.50 24.76
CA SER A 25 35.79 -3.35 23.50
C SER A 25 37.30 -3.08 23.73
N SER A 26 38.10 -4.15 23.72
CA SER A 26 39.57 -4.06 23.53
C SER A 26 39.92 -4.66 22.15
N PRO A 27 40.90 -4.12 21.41
CA PRO A 27 41.17 -4.56 20.04
C PRO A 27 41.94 -5.89 20.02
N LEU A 28 41.48 -6.82 19.18
CA LEU A 28 42.03 -8.15 18.97
C LEU A 28 43.39 -8.07 18.23
N SER A 29 44.49 -8.47 18.87
CA SER A 29 45.78 -8.72 18.18
C SER A 29 45.97 -10.22 17.95
N ALA A 30 46.42 -10.58 16.73
CA ALA A 30 46.58 -11.93 16.23
C ALA A 30 47.50 -12.82 17.11
N ALA A 31 47.03 -14.03 17.45
CA ALA A 31 47.78 -15.00 18.28
C ALA A 31 47.93 -16.39 17.61
N THR A 32 49.13 -16.94 17.80
CA THR A 32 49.59 -18.31 17.50
C THR A 32 48.81 -19.41 18.22
N ASP A 33 48.90 -20.66 17.74
CA ASP A 33 47.99 -21.78 18.04
C ASP A 33 47.86 -22.18 19.53
N THR A 34 48.86 -21.88 20.37
CA THR A 34 48.78 -22.06 21.84
C THR A 34 48.04 -20.93 22.56
N GLY A 35 48.08 -19.70 22.04
CA GLY A 35 47.24 -18.58 22.50
C GLY A 35 45.77 -18.79 22.12
N ARG A 36 45.52 -19.37 20.94
CA ARG A 36 44.17 -19.70 20.46
C ARG A 36 43.39 -20.65 21.39
N GLN A 37 44.05 -21.56 22.11
CA GLN A 37 43.38 -22.45 23.09
C GLN A 37 43.06 -21.75 24.42
N GLN A 38 43.94 -20.87 24.90
CA GLN A 38 43.72 -20.10 26.12
C GLN A 38 42.65 -19.02 25.90
N ASP A 39 42.66 -18.39 24.72
CA ASP A 39 41.59 -17.51 24.26
C ASP A 39 40.26 -18.27 24.10
N ARG A 40 40.28 -19.51 23.61
CA ARG A 40 39.08 -20.35 23.47
C ARG A 40 38.45 -20.68 24.82
N ALA A 41 39.23 -21.11 25.80
CA ALA A 41 38.72 -21.43 27.14
C ALA A 41 38.12 -20.19 27.83
N GLN A 42 38.76 -19.03 27.67
CA GLN A 42 38.26 -17.76 28.19
C GLN A 42 36.96 -17.34 27.50
N VAL A 43 36.89 -17.47 26.18
CA VAL A 43 35.67 -17.20 25.40
C VAL A 43 34.55 -18.17 25.80
N GLU A 44 34.80 -19.46 25.91
CA GLU A 44 33.82 -20.46 26.38
C GLU A 44 33.29 -20.15 27.78
N GLN A 45 34.16 -19.69 28.69
CA GLN A 45 33.75 -19.25 30.03
C GLN A 45 32.86 -18.00 29.98
N GLN A 46 33.17 -17.02 29.11
CA GLN A 46 32.33 -15.83 28.90
C GLN A 46 30.94 -16.19 28.36
N TRP A 47 30.85 -17.07 27.35
CA TRP A 47 29.57 -17.55 26.82
C TRP A 47 28.75 -18.30 27.87
N SER A 48 29.40 -19.14 28.68
CA SER A 48 28.73 -19.86 29.78
C SER A 48 28.20 -18.91 30.87
N GLN A 49 28.97 -17.86 31.22
CA GLN A 49 28.52 -16.83 32.16
C GLN A 49 27.33 -16.05 31.60
N MET A 50 27.37 -15.68 30.32
CA MET A 50 26.28 -14.98 29.65
C MET A 50 24.99 -15.83 29.61
N GLU A 51 25.09 -17.13 29.28
CA GLU A 51 23.95 -18.06 29.29
C GLU A 51 23.32 -18.14 30.68
N LYS A 52 24.14 -18.30 31.73
CA LYS A 52 23.64 -18.31 33.12
C LYS A 52 22.93 -17.01 33.48
N ALA A 53 23.53 -15.86 33.15
CA ALA A 53 22.92 -14.55 33.40
C ALA A 53 21.58 -14.39 32.67
N LEU A 54 21.51 -14.78 31.39
CA LEU A 54 20.28 -14.76 30.60
C LEU A 54 19.21 -15.69 31.20
N ARG A 55 19.61 -16.88 31.66
CA ARG A 55 18.68 -17.84 32.26
C ARG A 55 18.10 -17.31 33.56
N THR A 56 18.93 -16.75 34.45
CA THR A 56 18.45 -16.10 35.68
C THR A 56 17.53 -14.91 35.38
N ALA A 57 17.87 -14.09 34.38
CA ALA A 57 17.03 -12.97 33.96
C ALA A 57 15.67 -13.45 33.41
N ALA A 58 15.67 -14.49 32.58
CA ALA A 58 14.46 -15.09 32.03
C ALA A 58 13.58 -15.70 33.13
N GLU A 59 14.16 -16.42 34.09
CA GLU A 59 13.42 -16.97 35.23
C GLU A 59 12.78 -15.87 36.09
N SER A 60 13.52 -14.78 36.36
CA SER A 60 12.99 -13.63 37.11
C SER A 60 11.86 -12.93 36.36
N ALA A 61 12.02 -12.71 35.04
CA ALA A 61 11.01 -12.07 34.20
C ALA A 61 9.74 -12.92 34.12
N VAL A 62 9.88 -14.22 33.84
CA VAL A 62 8.76 -15.17 33.80
C VAL A 62 8.06 -15.25 35.15
N GLY A 63 8.81 -15.31 36.27
CA GLY A 63 8.23 -15.35 37.61
C GLY A 63 7.34 -14.14 37.93
N LYS A 64 7.64 -12.96 37.38
CA LYS A 64 6.82 -11.74 37.55
C LYS A 64 5.59 -11.72 36.64
N VAL A 65 5.73 -12.20 35.40
CA VAL A 65 4.67 -12.11 34.37
C VAL A 65 3.67 -13.26 34.49
N PHE A 66 4.15 -14.46 34.80
CA PHE A 66 3.37 -15.70 34.79
C PHE A 66 2.08 -15.62 35.62
N PRO A 67 2.09 -15.15 36.89
CA PRO A 67 0.86 -15.09 37.69
C PRO A 67 -0.18 -14.14 37.10
N THR A 68 0.27 -13.02 36.53
CA THR A 68 -0.60 -12.02 35.92
C THR A 68 -1.23 -12.55 34.63
N LEU A 69 -0.43 -13.25 33.81
CA LEU A 69 -0.91 -13.81 32.56
C LEU A 69 -1.92 -14.93 32.79
N VAL A 70 -1.64 -15.87 33.71
CA VAL A 70 -2.55 -16.96 34.07
C VAL A 70 -3.86 -16.43 34.64
N LYS A 71 -3.79 -15.42 35.51
CA LYS A 71 -4.97 -14.74 36.03
C LYS A 71 -5.78 -14.08 34.90
N ALA A 72 -5.11 -13.35 34.01
CA ALA A 72 -5.78 -12.69 32.89
C ALA A 72 -6.41 -13.68 31.90
N SER A 73 -5.75 -14.79 31.58
CA SER A 73 -6.29 -15.81 30.67
C SER A 73 -7.48 -16.56 31.27
N SER A 74 -7.44 -16.81 32.58
CA SER A 74 -8.54 -17.46 33.32
C SER A 74 -9.74 -16.52 33.47
N GLU A 75 -9.53 -15.28 33.94
CA GLU A 75 -10.61 -14.29 34.12
C GLU A 75 -11.21 -13.81 32.79
N ALA A 76 -10.44 -13.86 31.69
CA ALA A 76 -10.95 -13.59 30.36
C ALA A 76 -11.66 -14.79 29.71
N GLU A 77 -11.72 -15.96 30.36
CA GLU A 77 -12.37 -17.18 29.86
C GLU A 77 -11.83 -17.62 28.48
N VAL A 78 -10.51 -17.63 28.33
CA VAL A 78 -9.80 -18.15 27.14
C VAL A 78 -9.93 -19.68 27.07
N SER A 79 -9.98 -20.25 25.87
CA SER A 79 -10.05 -21.71 25.65
C SER A 79 -8.93 -22.49 26.36
N GLY A 80 -9.25 -23.71 26.81
CA GLY A 80 -8.30 -24.57 27.52
C GLY A 80 -7.06 -24.90 26.67
N ASP A 81 -7.26 -25.15 25.37
CA ASP A 81 -6.18 -25.46 24.43
C ASP A 81 -5.23 -24.27 24.23
N CYS A 82 -5.77 -23.05 24.09
CA CYS A 82 -4.96 -21.84 24.00
C CYS A 82 -4.20 -21.58 25.32
N GLN A 83 -4.83 -21.80 26.48
CA GLN A 83 -4.15 -21.66 27.77
C GLN A 83 -2.99 -22.66 27.90
N ALA A 84 -3.21 -23.93 27.56
CA ALA A 84 -2.17 -24.96 27.58
C ALA A 84 -1.01 -24.62 26.63
N ALA A 85 -1.31 -24.18 25.40
CA ALA A 85 -0.31 -23.76 24.43
C ALA A 85 0.48 -22.52 24.91
N LEU A 86 -0.20 -21.51 25.47
CA LEU A 86 0.46 -20.34 26.06
C LEU A 86 1.37 -20.72 27.23
N LEU A 87 0.97 -21.67 28.08
CA LEU A 87 1.81 -22.20 29.15
C LEU A 87 3.07 -22.89 28.59
N LYS A 88 2.94 -23.69 27.53
CA LYS A 88 4.09 -24.29 26.83
C LYS A 88 5.06 -23.20 26.33
N VAL A 89 4.56 -22.12 25.73
CA VAL A 89 5.38 -20.97 25.29
C VAL A 89 6.14 -20.34 26.46
N ILE A 90 5.47 -20.06 27.59
CA ILE A 90 6.11 -19.44 28.75
C ILE A 90 7.20 -20.33 29.35
N LEU A 91 6.94 -21.64 29.45
CA LEU A 91 7.94 -22.62 29.90
C LEU A 91 9.11 -22.70 28.92
N GLY A 92 8.86 -22.57 27.61
CA GLY A 92 9.87 -22.45 26.57
C GLY A 92 10.75 -21.22 26.75
N VAL A 93 10.16 -20.05 27.00
CA VAL A 93 10.88 -18.78 27.28
C VAL A 93 11.74 -18.93 28.54
N ARG A 94 11.21 -19.53 29.61
CA ARG A 94 11.96 -19.78 30.84
C ARG A 94 13.19 -20.66 30.60
N ARG A 95 13.09 -21.61 29.67
CA ARG A 95 14.16 -22.53 29.28
C ARG A 95 15.04 -21.99 28.14
N LEU A 96 14.87 -20.73 27.74
CA LEU A 96 15.56 -20.09 26.62
C LEU A 96 15.48 -20.90 25.31
N LYS A 97 14.34 -21.55 25.05
CA LYS A 97 14.12 -22.28 23.80
C LYS A 97 13.96 -21.29 22.64
N ASP A 98 14.70 -21.54 21.55
CA ASP A 98 14.74 -20.66 20.36
C ASP A 98 13.34 -20.39 19.79
N TRP A 99 12.52 -21.42 19.57
CA TRP A 99 11.15 -21.28 19.03
C TRP A 99 10.26 -20.37 19.90
N ALA A 100 10.39 -20.46 21.23
CA ALA A 100 9.58 -19.70 22.17
C ALA A 100 10.05 -18.24 22.25
N ILE A 101 11.36 -18.01 22.22
CA ILE A 101 11.94 -16.66 22.14
C ILE A 101 11.52 -16.01 20.81
N ARG A 102 11.62 -16.72 19.69
CA ARG A 102 11.19 -16.22 18.38
C ARG A 102 9.72 -15.83 18.37
N MET A 103 8.85 -16.62 18.99
CA MET A 103 7.42 -16.31 19.09
C MET A 103 7.15 -15.02 19.88
N VAL A 104 7.78 -14.87 21.05
CA VAL A 104 7.61 -13.65 21.88
C VAL A 104 8.21 -12.42 21.20
N ASP A 105 9.40 -12.54 20.61
CA ASP A 105 10.05 -11.41 19.94
C ASP A 105 9.32 -10.96 18.68
N SER A 106 8.66 -11.91 17.99
CA SER A 106 7.84 -11.61 16.81
C SER A 106 6.63 -10.73 17.12
N SER A 107 6.19 -10.68 18.37
CA SER A 107 5.05 -9.84 18.76
C SER A 107 5.42 -8.35 18.77
N GLY A 108 4.48 -7.55 18.28
CA GLY A 108 4.47 -6.11 18.40
C GLY A 108 4.54 -5.66 19.84
N LYS A 109 5.48 -4.76 20.12
CA LYS A 109 5.67 -4.12 21.42
C LYS A 109 4.78 -2.87 21.46
N LEU A 110 5.21 -1.81 22.12
CA LEU A 110 4.52 -0.51 22.02
C LEU A 110 5.03 0.27 20.80
N PRO A 111 4.16 0.98 20.06
CA PRO A 111 4.60 1.86 18.98
C PRO A 111 5.61 2.88 19.50
N MET A 112 6.75 2.98 18.82
CA MET A 112 7.74 4.01 19.15
C MET A 112 7.32 5.34 18.54
N GLY A 113 7.33 6.41 19.33
CA GLY A 113 6.91 7.73 18.84
C GLY A 113 5.39 7.94 18.85
N ILE A 114 4.66 7.35 19.80
CA ILE A 114 3.21 7.62 20.02
C ILE A 114 2.94 9.12 20.09
N ILE A 115 3.79 9.87 20.81
CA ILE A 115 3.69 11.34 20.95
C ILE A 115 3.79 12.05 19.58
N THR A 116 4.59 11.51 18.67
CA THR A 116 4.73 12.03 17.30
C THR A 116 3.63 11.52 16.35
N GLY A 117 2.71 10.67 16.83
CA GLY A 117 1.61 10.11 16.04
C GLY A 117 1.90 8.73 15.45
N SER A 118 2.80 7.93 16.04
CA SER A 118 2.92 6.51 15.67
C SER A 118 1.89 5.67 16.42
N VAL A 119 1.04 4.97 15.68
CA VAL A 119 -0.09 4.21 16.25
C VAL A 119 0.01 2.72 15.97
N ALA A 120 1.13 2.22 15.44
CA ALA A 120 1.22 0.81 15.10
C ALA A 120 2.58 0.18 15.38
N ALA A 121 2.55 -1.03 15.92
CA ALA A 121 3.68 -1.90 16.19
C ALA A 121 3.34 -3.31 15.68
N LEU A 122 3.72 -3.62 14.44
CA LEU A 122 3.32 -4.86 13.78
C LEU A 122 4.17 -6.07 14.22
N GLY A 123 5.35 -5.86 14.80
CA GLY A 123 6.26 -6.98 15.11
C GLY A 123 6.83 -7.62 13.84
N ALA A 124 7.38 -8.83 13.97
CA ALA A 124 7.99 -9.58 12.87
C ALA A 124 7.02 -10.66 12.35
N TYR A 125 6.30 -10.33 11.28
CA TYR A 125 5.28 -11.19 10.68
C TYR A 125 5.85 -12.52 10.19
N ASP A 126 6.89 -12.49 9.34
CA ASP A 126 7.47 -13.72 8.75
C ASP A 126 8.11 -14.61 9.82
N GLN A 127 8.76 -13.99 10.82
CA GLN A 127 9.34 -14.72 11.94
C GLN A 127 8.25 -15.46 12.73
N CYS A 128 7.09 -14.84 12.97
CA CYS A 128 5.97 -15.48 13.65
C CYS A 128 5.48 -16.72 12.90
N LEU A 129 5.24 -16.59 11.59
CA LEU A 129 4.73 -17.68 10.77
C LEU A 129 5.74 -18.83 10.62
N SER A 130 7.05 -18.52 10.65
CA SER A 130 8.11 -19.53 10.58
C SER A 130 8.27 -20.38 11.86
N VAL A 131 7.58 -20.04 12.95
CA VAL A 131 7.70 -20.81 14.20
C VAL A 131 6.97 -22.14 14.05
N HIS A 132 7.75 -23.23 14.06
CA HIS A 132 7.24 -24.59 14.12
C HIS A 132 8.03 -25.37 15.19
N TYR A 133 7.33 -25.85 16.22
CA TYR A 133 7.90 -26.70 17.26
C TYR A 133 7.08 -27.97 17.36
N ASP A 134 7.71 -29.10 17.04
CA ASP A 134 7.11 -30.42 17.24
C ASP A 134 7.53 -30.93 18.62
N ASP A 135 6.55 -31.30 19.43
CA ASP A 135 6.78 -31.91 20.74
C ASP A 135 6.55 -33.42 20.60
N ASP A 136 7.28 -34.24 21.35
CA ASP A 136 7.17 -35.72 21.28
C ASP A 136 5.72 -36.23 21.51
N THR A 137 4.82 -35.36 21.99
CA THR A 137 3.40 -35.61 22.28
C THR A 137 2.45 -35.46 21.08
N HIS A 138 2.91 -35.42 19.82
CA HIS A 138 2.07 -35.31 18.60
C HIS A 138 1.19 -34.03 18.51
N ASP A 139 1.54 -32.97 19.25
CA ASP A 139 0.79 -31.71 19.28
C ASP A 139 1.74 -30.54 18.99
N PRO A 140 2.04 -30.28 17.70
CA PRO A 140 3.01 -29.27 17.31
C PRO A 140 2.47 -27.86 17.55
N ILE A 141 3.34 -26.99 18.08
CA ILE A 141 3.08 -25.56 18.22
C ILE A 141 3.51 -24.88 16.93
N VAL A 142 2.53 -24.36 16.19
CA VAL A 142 2.77 -23.52 15.00
C VAL A 142 2.43 -22.07 15.34
N GLY A 143 3.22 -21.14 14.83
CA GLY A 143 2.99 -19.71 14.99
C GLY A 143 1.81 -19.21 14.14
N ARG A 144 0.97 -18.39 14.76
CA ARG A 144 -0.16 -17.70 14.15
C ARG A 144 -0.09 -16.21 14.45
N TYR A 145 -0.03 -15.40 13.41
CA TYR A 145 0.06 -13.95 13.52
C TYR A 145 -1.34 -13.32 13.55
N CYS A 146 -1.64 -12.51 14.58
CA CYS A 146 -2.90 -11.80 14.72
C CYS A 146 -2.69 -10.28 14.86
N THR A 147 -3.67 -9.48 14.44
CA THR A 147 -3.66 -8.02 14.67
C THR A 147 -4.68 -7.61 15.72
N LEU A 148 -4.23 -6.97 16.81
CA LEU A 148 -5.09 -6.38 17.84
C LEU A 148 -5.19 -4.87 17.62
N ASN A 149 -6.42 -4.36 17.51
CA ASN A 149 -6.70 -2.94 17.41
C ASN A 149 -7.28 -2.43 18.73
N ILE A 150 -6.77 -1.31 19.22
CA ILE A 150 -7.16 -0.66 20.47
C ILE A 150 -7.56 0.78 20.16
N GLN A 151 -8.84 1.10 20.36
CA GLN A 151 -9.42 2.41 20.07
C GLN A 151 -9.70 3.19 21.35
N PHE A 152 -9.30 4.46 21.35
CA PHE A 152 -9.54 5.39 22.45
C PHE A 152 -11.02 5.80 22.56
N PRO A 153 -11.54 6.04 23.78
CA PRO A 153 -12.89 6.53 23.99
C PRO A 153 -13.12 7.92 23.38
N TYR A 154 -14.40 8.27 23.21
CA TYR A 154 -14.78 9.58 22.72
C TYR A 154 -14.42 10.66 23.74
N LEU A 155 -13.53 11.57 23.35
CA LEU A 155 -13.33 12.84 24.05
C LEU A 155 -14.40 13.82 23.54
N PRO A 156 -15.38 14.24 24.36
CA PRO A 156 -16.42 15.15 23.92
C PRO A 156 -15.84 16.51 23.51
N ARG A 157 -16.26 17.00 22.34
CA ARG A 157 -15.83 18.30 21.77
C ARG A 157 -16.30 19.53 22.55
N THR A 158 -17.09 19.37 23.60
CA THR A 158 -17.78 20.46 24.31
C THR A 158 -16.88 21.32 25.19
N PHE A 159 -15.63 20.94 25.41
CA PHE A 159 -14.68 21.77 26.15
C PHE A 159 -13.82 22.54 25.15
N LYS A 160 -14.14 23.83 24.98
CA LYS A 160 -13.40 24.74 24.09
C LYS A 160 -11.97 25.01 24.56
N ASN A 161 -11.64 24.70 25.82
CA ASN A 161 -10.33 24.92 26.42
C ASN A 161 -9.82 23.67 27.16
N SER A 162 -8.69 23.11 26.70
CA SER A 162 -7.98 22.02 27.38
C SER A 162 -7.54 22.37 28.81
N SER A 163 -7.38 23.68 29.07
CA SER A 163 -6.94 24.23 30.36
C SER A 163 -7.97 24.15 31.49
N GLU A 164 -9.25 23.90 31.19
CA GLU A 164 -10.29 23.73 32.23
C GLU A 164 -10.27 22.33 32.87
N ILE A 165 -9.79 21.31 32.15
CA ILE A 165 -9.73 19.92 32.62
C ILE A 165 -8.32 19.54 33.06
N ILE A 166 -7.30 20.04 32.35
CA ILE A 166 -5.90 19.71 32.58
C ILE A 166 -5.19 20.98 33.00
N LYS A 167 -5.01 21.13 34.32
CA LYS A 167 -4.37 22.32 34.92
C LYS A 167 -2.89 22.45 34.53
N GLU A 168 -2.27 21.37 34.09
CA GLU A 168 -0.84 21.30 33.76
C GLU A 168 -0.62 21.12 32.25
N LYS A 169 -0.24 22.22 31.58
CA LYS A 169 -0.08 22.30 30.12
C LYS A 169 1.04 21.42 29.56
N ASP A 170 2.02 21.06 30.38
CA ASP A 170 3.16 20.20 29.99
C ASP A 170 2.94 18.71 30.31
N SER A 171 1.76 18.35 30.81
CA SER A 171 1.45 16.95 31.11
C SER A 171 1.22 16.12 29.85
N PHE A 172 1.61 14.83 29.90
CA PHE A 172 1.25 13.84 28.86
C PHE A 172 -0.27 13.82 28.60
N MET A 173 -1.08 14.09 29.61
CA MET A 173 -2.54 14.17 29.48
C MET A 173 -2.97 15.33 28.58
N HIS A 174 -2.26 16.46 28.57
CA HIS A 174 -2.54 17.56 27.65
C HIS A 174 -2.31 17.13 26.19
N TRP A 175 -1.25 16.36 25.93
CA TRP A 175 -1.04 15.74 24.61
C TRP A 175 -2.17 14.75 24.26
N VAL A 176 -2.54 13.84 25.18
CA VAL A 176 -3.65 12.89 24.97
C VAL A 176 -4.97 13.62 24.69
N TYR A 177 -5.21 14.76 25.33
CA TYR A 177 -6.44 15.53 25.13
C TYR A 177 -6.47 16.23 23.76
N ASN A 178 -5.38 16.89 23.37
CA ASN A 178 -5.31 17.64 22.11
C ASN A 178 -5.23 16.70 20.90
N TYR A 179 -4.37 15.67 20.97
CA TYR A 179 -4.09 14.77 19.85
C TYR A 179 -4.84 13.44 19.92
N GLY A 180 -5.42 13.06 21.07
CA GLY A 180 -6.19 11.82 21.20
C GLY A 180 -7.48 11.79 20.40
N LYS A 181 -7.93 12.94 19.86
CA LYS A 181 -8.98 12.99 18.83
C LYS A 181 -8.62 12.13 17.61
N TRP A 182 -7.35 12.09 17.21
CA TRP A 182 -6.87 11.29 16.09
C TRP A 182 -6.82 9.80 16.43
N MET A 183 -6.49 9.43 17.67
CA MET A 183 -6.45 8.04 18.13
C MET A 183 -7.83 7.34 18.16
N LYS A 184 -8.93 8.10 17.97
CA LYS A 184 -10.26 7.53 17.69
C LYS A 184 -10.35 7.01 16.26
N TYR A 185 -9.87 7.79 15.29
CA TYR A 185 -9.92 7.46 13.86
C TYR A 185 -8.82 6.48 13.47
N PHE A 186 -7.69 6.55 14.17
CA PHE A 186 -6.53 5.69 13.99
C PHE A 186 -6.29 4.89 15.27
N PRO A 187 -6.90 3.69 15.41
CA PRO A 187 -6.70 2.85 16.58
C PRO A 187 -5.23 2.42 16.69
N ILE A 188 -4.75 2.21 17.92
CA ILE A 188 -3.44 1.61 18.14
C ILE A 188 -3.48 0.16 17.65
N ARG A 189 -2.54 -0.21 16.79
CA ARG A 189 -2.43 -1.54 16.23
C ARG A 189 -1.20 -2.27 16.73
N ILE A 190 -1.42 -3.48 17.23
CA ILE A 190 -0.35 -4.34 17.73
C ILE A 190 -0.46 -5.69 17.03
N GLY A 191 0.62 -6.11 16.36
CA GLY A 191 0.75 -7.49 15.87
C GLY A 191 1.08 -8.41 17.04
N ILE A 192 0.44 -9.57 17.16
CA ILE A 192 0.67 -10.51 18.25
C ILE A 192 0.88 -11.89 17.62
N CYS A 193 1.98 -12.54 17.99
CA CYS A 193 2.24 -13.91 17.61
C CYS A 193 1.71 -14.86 18.70
N LEU A 194 0.81 -15.76 18.32
CA LEU A 194 0.20 -16.74 19.20
C LEU A 194 0.38 -18.16 18.66
N PRO A 195 0.27 -19.20 19.50
CA PRO A 195 0.13 -20.57 19.03
C PRO A 195 -1.11 -20.75 18.14
N SER A 196 -1.05 -21.71 17.21
CA SER A 196 -2.15 -22.11 16.33
C SER A 196 -3.43 -22.51 17.06
N HIS A 197 -3.31 -23.03 18.28
CA HIS A 197 -4.42 -23.43 19.16
C HIS A 197 -5.26 -22.25 19.66
N CYS A 198 -4.71 -21.03 19.63
CA CYS A 198 -5.47 -19.84 19.99
C CYS A 198 -6.34 -19.39 18.82
N VAL A 199 -7.65 -19.38 19.04
CA VAL A 199 -8.62 -18.89 18.06
C VAL A 199 -8.80 -17.37 18.17
N LYS A 200 -9.43 -16.77 17.16
CA LYS A 200 -9.62 -15.31 17.13
C LYS A 200 -10.41 -14.81 18.34
N GLU A 201 -11.41 -15.59 18.75
CA GLU A 201 -12.31 -15.30 19.85
C GLU A 201 -11.58 -15.22 21.19
N ASP A 202 -10.55 -16.05 21.39
CA ASP A 202 -9.71 -16.04 22.60
C ASP A 202 -8.96 -14.72 22.74
N LEU A 203 -8.38 -14.24 21.64
CA LEU A 203 -7.66 -12.97 21.63
C LEU A 203 -8.62 -11.77 21.78
N GLU A 204 -9.84 -11.84 21.26
CA GLU A 204 -10.85 -10.80 21.47
C GLU A 204 -11.25 -10.69 22.95
N LYS A 205 -11.46 -11.82 23.63
CA LYS A 205 -11.75 -11.86 25.07
C LYS A 205 -10.60 -11.27 25.88
N LEU A 206 -9.38 -11.71 25.60
CA LEU A 206 -8.17 -11.22 26.28
C LEU A 206 -7.96 -9.72 26.06
N GLY A 207 -8.12 -9.25 24.81
CA GLY A 207 -8.04 -7.84 24.46
C GLY A 207 -9.04 -6.99 25.24
N LYS A 208 -10.32 -7.41 25.26
CA LYS A 208 -11.39 -6.74 26.01
C LYS A 208 -11.07 -6.65 27.51
N TYR A 209 -10.56 -7.72 28.11
CA TYR A 209 -10.16 -7.74 29.51
C TYR A 209 -9.05 -6.72 29.82
N ILE A 210 -8.01 -6.65 28.97
CA ILE A 210 -6.87 -5.74 29.16
C ILE A 210 -7.30 -4.27 29.09
N VAL A 211 -8.23 -3.93 28.18
CA VAL A 211 -8.62 -2.53 27.93
C VAL A 211 -9.84 -2.07 28.75
N LYS A 212 -10.56 -2.99 29.40
CA LYS A 212 -11.73 -2.69 30.25
C LYS A 212 -11.47 -1.64 31.34
N PRO A 213 -10.33 -1.66 32.07
CA PRO A 213 -10.09 -0.70 33.16
C PRO A 213 -9.96 0.76 32.70
N VAL A 214 -9.66 0.98 31.42
CA VAL A 214 -9.46 2.31 30.82
C VAL A 214 -10.59 2.73 29.90
N ASN A 215 -11.69 1.96 29.88
CA ASN A 215 -12.88 2.22 29.04
C ASN A 215 -12.55 2.40 27.55
N MET A 216 -11.57 1.66 27.05
CA MET A 216 -11.20 1.64 25.63
C MET A 216 -11.90 0.47 24.93
N LYS A 217 -12.03 0.54 23.60
CA LYS A 217 -12.57 -0.55 22.79
C LYS A 217 -11.44 -1.32 22.12
N SER A 218 -11.55 -2.63 22.03
CA SER A 218 -10.61 -3.47 21.28
C SER A 218 -11.32 -4.47 20.39
N TRP A 219 -10.74 -4.77 19.25
CA TRP A 219 -11.16 -5.86 18.37
C TRP A 219 -9.95 -6.49 17.69
N VAL A 220 -10.10 -7.75 17.31
CA VAL A 220 -9.08 -8.48 16.55
C VAL A 220 -9.37 -8.34 15.06
N GLY A 221 -8.35 -7.98 14.30
CA GLY A 221 -8.37 -7.92 12.85
C GLY A 221 -8.23 -9.32 12.24
N THR A 222 -7.27 -9.47 11.34
CA THR A 222 -6.94 -10.75 10.71
C THR A 222 -5.99 -11.57 11.58
N CYS A 223 -6.17 -12.89 11.54
CA CYS A 223 -5.31 -13.90 12.18
C CYS A 223 -4.89 -14.95 11.15
N GLU A 224 -3.61 -15.05 10.88
CA GLU A 224 -3.02 -15.82 9.79
C GLU A 224 -2.06 -16.88 10.31
N GLY A 225 -2.15 -18.08 9.74
CA GLY A 225 -1.12 -19.10 9.84
C GLY A 225 -0.47 -19.33 8.47
N GLU A 226 0.51 -20.21 8.42
CA GLU A 226 1.13 -20.65 7.17
C GLU A 226 0.09 -21.41 6.33
N THR A 227 -0.54 -20.71 5.37
CA THR A 227 -1.54 -21.30 4.47
C THR A 227 -1.14 -21.03 3.03
N PRO A 228 -1.21 -22.05 2.14
CA PRO A 228 -0.84 -21.87 0.74
C PRO A 228 -1.83 -20.93 0.05
N THR A 229 -1.29 -19.95 -0.68
CA THR A 229 -2.09 -19.02 -1.49
C THR A 229 -2.82 -19.77 -2.59
N LYS A 230 -4.16 -19.73 -2.59
CA LYS A 230 -4.98 -20.33 -3.65
C LYS A 230 -4.99 -19.40 -4.87
N ILE A 231 -4.60 -19.93 -6.04
CA ILE A 231 -4.61 -19.19 -7.30
C ILE A 231 -6.03 -19.23 -7.88
N THR A 232 -6.57 -18.06 -8.21
CA THR A 232 -7.90 -17.93 -8.83
C THR A 232 -7.85 -18.12 -10.35
N THR A 233 -8.98 -18.51 -10.96
CA THR A 233 -9.09 -18.68 -12.43
C THR A 233 -8.68 -17.43 -13.20
N LEU A 234 -9.05 -16.23 -12.70
CA LEU A 234 -8.69 -14.97 -13.34
C LEU A 234 -7.16 -14.75 -13.35
N GLN A 235 -6.48 -15.07 -12.25
CA GLN A 235 -5.01 -14.99 -12.17
C GLN A 235 -4.34 -15.98 -13.12
N VAL A 236 -4.86 -17.21 -13.26
CA VAL A 236 -4.36 -18.18 -14.24
C VAL A 236 -4.50 -17.65 -15.67
N VAL A 237 -5.62 -17.01 -16.01
CA VAL A 237 -5.82 -16.38 -17.32
C VAL A 237 -4.80 -15.27 -17.56
N VAL A 238 -4.58 -14.37 -16.58
CA VAL A 238 -3.59 -13.30 -16.71
C VAL A 238 -2.16 -13.87 -16.86
N LEU A 239 -1.78 -14.86 -16.05
CA LEU A 239 -0.47 -15.52 -16.16
C LEU A 239 -0.29 -16.18 -17.52
N SER A 240 -1.34 -16.81 -18.06
CA SER A 240 -1.33 -17.43 -19.39
C SER A 240 -1.14 -16.38 -20.50
N ILE A 241 -1.80 -15.22 -20.40
CA ILE A 241 -1.62 -14.10 -21.34
C ILE A 241 -0.21 -13.54 -21.28
N LEU A 242 0.34 -13.31 -20.07
CA LEU A 242 1.70 -12.83 -19.89
C LEU A 242 2.74 -13.84 -20.41
N GLY A 243 2.53 -15.13 -20.14
CA GLY A 243 3.35 -16.22 -20.66
C GLY A 243 3.31 -16.28 -22.20
N ALA A 244 2.13 -16.16 -22.81
CA ALA A 244 1.99 -16.12 -24.26
C ALA A 244 2.69 -14.91 -24.88
N LEU A 245 2.56 -13.72 -24.28
CA LEU A 245 3.27 -12.51 -24.74
C LEU A 245 4.79 -12.66 -24.61
N LEU A 246 5.28 -13.29 -23.54
CA LEU A 246 6.70 -13.58 -23.36
C LEU A 246 7.21 -14.54 -24.44
N VAL A 247 6.46 -15.62 -24.72
CA VAL A 247 6.81 -16.55 -25.80
C VAL A 247 6.83 -15.86 -27.16
N LEU A 248 5.83 -15.03 -27.47
CA LEU A 248 5.79 -14.24 -28.71
C LEU A 248 6.96 -13.27 -28.80
N ALA A 249 7.35 -12.63 -27.69
CA ALA A 249 8.51 -11.73 -27.65
C ALA A 249 9.83 -12.49 -27.88
N ILE A 250 9.99 -13.68 -27.30
CA ILE A 250 11.16 -14.54 -27.52
C ILE A 250 11.22 -14.98 -28.98
N LEU A 251 10.13 -15.56 -29.51
CA LEU A 251 10.05 -16.01 -30.90
C LEU A 251 10.28 -14.86 -31.88
N GLY A 252 9.65 -13.71 -31.64
CA GLY A 252 9.82 -12.51 -32.46
C GLY A 252 11.25 -11.99 -32.44
N THR A 253 11.92 -12.04 -31.29
CA THR A 253 13.33 -11.63 -31.16
C THR A 253 14.26 -12.62 -31.86
N CYS A 254 14.02 -13.93 -31.73
CA CYS A 254 14.78 -14.95 -32.45
C CYS A 254 14.65 -14.79 -33.96
N ILE A 255 13.42 -14.63 -34.48
CA ILE A 255 13.18 -14.41 -35.91
C ILE A 255 13.84 -13.12 -36.38
N ASP A 256 13.72 -12.02 -35.63
CA ASP A 256 14.35 -10.75 -35.98
C ASP A 256 15.88 -10.87 -36.02
N ARG A 257 16.51 -11.63 -35.12
CA ARG A 257 17.97 -11.83 -35.12
C ARG A 257 18.47 -12.82 -36.17
N MET A 258 17.72 -13.89 -36.42
CA MET A 258 18.09 -14.94 -37.39
C MET A 258 17.78 -14.53 -38.83
N CYS A 259 16.67 -13.83 -39.05
CA CYS A 259 16.20 -13.42 -40.38
C CYS A 259 16.49 -11.95 -40.70
N SER A 260 17.00 -11.15 -39.76
CA SER A 260 17.52 -9.82 -40.13
C SER A 260 18.66 -10.02 -41.13
N PRO A 261 18.58 -9.47 -42.35
CA PRO A 261 19.72 -9.46 -43.23
C PRO A 261 20.84 -8.73 -42.50
N LYS A 262 21.96 -9.42 -42.27
CA LYS A 262 23.21 -8.75 -41.91
C LYS A 262 23.35 -7.61 -42.92
N LYS A 263 23.47 -6.37 -42.44
CA LYS A 263 23.88 -5.23 -43.27
C LYS A 263 25.28 -5.54 -43.82
N ALA A 264 25.32 -6.33 -44.87
CA ALA A 264 26.47 -6.62 -45.70
C ALA A 264 25.95 -6.56 -47.14
N GLU A 265 26.16 -5.39 -47.73
CA GLU A 265 26.33 -5.13 -49.17
C GLU A 265 25.57 -6.04 -50.15
N LYS A 266 24.41 -5.56 -50.63
CA LYS A 266 24.13 -5.31 -52.07
C LYS A 266 22.69 -4.79 -52.26
N PRO A 267 22.45 -3.72 -53.04
CA PRO A 267 21.13 -3.09 -53.17
C PRO A 267 20.19 -3.76 -54.20
N ASN A 268 20.61 -4.83 -54.87
CA ASN A 268 19.85 -5.47 -55.95
C ASN A 268 19.62 -6.97 -55.74
N SER A 269 19.01 -7.34 -54.62
CA SER A 269 18.38 -8.67 -54.51
C SER A 269 16.99 -8.48 -53.94
N GLN A 270 15.98 -8.83 -54.75
CA GLN A 270 14.57 -8.87 -54.38
C GLN A 270 14.43 -9.51 -53.00
N SER A 271 14.09 -8.71 -52.00
CA SER A 271 13.90 -9.24 -50.64
C SER A 271 12.76 -10.26 -50.72
N GLY A 272 13.09 -11.54 -50.49
CA GLY A 272 12.12 -12.62 -50.46
C GLY A 272 10.91 -12.18 -49.65
N HIS A 273 9.72 -12.38 -50.22
CA HIS A 273 8.45 -11.98 -49.62
C HIS A 273 8.26 -12.77 -48.31
N LEU A 274 8.80 -12.23 -47.22
CA LEU A 274 8.64 -12.81 -45.89
C LEU A 274 7.13 -12.91 -45.63
N GLY A 275 6.66 -14.13 -45.35
CA GLY A 275 5.25 -14.42 -45.14
C GLY A 275 4.61 -13.48 -44.11
N LEU A 276 3.30 -13.24 -44.24
CA LEU A 276 2.57 -12.35 -43.33
C LEU A 276 2.78 -12.76 -41.87
N ALA A 277 2.76 -14.07 -41.59
CA ALA A 277 2.99 -14.63 -40.26
C ALA A 277 4.38 -14.28 -39.69
N THR A 278 5.44 -14.41 -40.49
CA THR A 278 6.81 -14.09 -40.05
C THR A 278 6.99 -12.58 -39.83
N LYS A 279 6.34 -11.72 -40.62
CA LYS A 279 6.29 -10.27 -40.36
C LYS A 279 5.52 -9.93 -39.07
N MET A 280 4.40 -10.60 -38.81
CA MET A 280 3.63 -10.43 -37.58
C MET A 280 4.43 -10.88 -36.36
N LEU A 281 5.08 -12.05 -36.39
CA LEU A 281 5.92 -12.52 -35.30
C LEU A 281 7.15 -11.61 -35.07
N ALA A 282 7.83 -11.17 -36.14
CA ALA A 282 8.96 -10.24 -36.02
C ALA A 282 8.55 -8.89 -35.39
N SER A 283 7.27 -8.50 -35.47
CA SER A 283 6.76 -7.29 -34.83
C SER A 283 6.78 -7.36 -33.29
N PHE A 284 6.86 -8.56 -32.71
CA PHE A 284 7.03 -8.76 -31.27
C PHE A 284 8.49 -8.73 -30.81
N SER A 285 9.47 -8.54 -31.73
CA SER A 285 10.89 -8.46 -31.37
C SER A 285 11.16 -7.43 -30.30
N PHE A 286 11.66 -7.89 -29.15
CA PHE A 286 12.01 -7.04 -28.02
C PHE A 286 13.14 -6.08 -28.41
N VAL A 287 14.13 -6.55 -29.17
CA VAL A 287 15.29 -5.73 -29.60
C VAL A 287 14.84 -4.61 -30.54
N ALA A 288 14.04 -4.94 -31.55
CA ALA A 288 13.56 -3.93 -32.51
C ALA A 288 12.64 -2.90 -31.84
N ASN A 289 11.74 -3.36 -30.95
CA ASN A 289 10.82 -2.48 -30.23
C ASN A 289 11.56 -1.58 -29.23
N THR A 290 12.53 -2.10 -28.48
CA THR A 290 13.37 -1.31 -27.57
C THR A 290 14.20 -0.27 -28.33
N ARG A 291 14.78 -0.64 -29.48
CA ARG A 291 15.49 0.31 -30.35
C ARG A 291 14.56 1.42 -30.86
N LYS A 292 13.34 1.09 -31.27
CA LYS A 292 12.33 2.08 -31.70
C LYS A 292 11.86 2.96 -30.54
N LEU A 293 11.72 2.41 -29.33
CA LEU A 293 11.30 3.12 -28.13
C LEU A 293 12.32 4.16 -27.69
N LEU A 294 13.60 3.79 -27.71
CA LEU A 294 14.72 4.67 -27.34
C LEU A 294 15.16 5.61 -28.46
N TYR A 295 14.65 5.44 -29.69
CA TYR A 295 15.02 6.30 -30.80
C TYR A 295 14.32 7.66 -30.70
N PRO A 296 15.06 8.78 -30.60
CA PRO A 296 14.46 10.10 -30.52
C PRO A 296 13.88 10.50 -31.89
N ARG A 297 12.57 10.29 -32.07
CA ARG A 297 11.88 10.67 -33.30
C ARG A 297 11.60 12.17 -33.30
N ARG A 298 12.31 12.91 -34.14
CA ARG A 298 11.98 14.30 -34.48
C ARG A 298 11.15 14.31 -35.77
N SER A 299 9.83 14.48 -35.67
CA SER A 299 9.00 14.83 -36.81
C SER A 299 8.60 16.30 -36.74
N ARG A 300 8.53 16.98 -37.89
CA ARG A 300 8.07 18.38 -37.95
C ARG A 300 6.61 18.55 -37.53
N ASP A 301 5.81 17.48 -37.61
CA ASP A 301 4.37 17.48 -37.28
C ASP A 301 4.05 17.17 -35.80
N THR A 302 5.06 17.10 -34.93
CA THR A 302 4.87 16.82 -33.49
C THR A 302 5.15 18.04 -32.64
N LEU A 303 4.17 18.43 -31.82
CA LEU A 303 4.29 19.50 -30.83
C LEU A 303 5.22 19.05 -29.68
N CYS A 304 6.52 19.24 -29.85
CA CYS A 304 7.55 18.70 -28.96
C CYS A 304 7.44 19.20 -27.51
N VAL A 305 6.99 20.45 -27.31
CA VAL A 305 6.77 21.04 -25.98
C VAL A 305 5.78 20.23 -25.15
N LEU A 306 4.77 19.63 -25.78
CA LEU A 306 3.79 18.80 -25.08
C LEU A 306 4.40 17.54 -24.46
N HIS A 307 5.52 17.04 -25.00
CA HIS A 307 6.24 15.93 -24.38
C HIS A 307 6.89 16.35 -23.06
N GLY A 308 7.51 17.53 -23.01
CA GLY A 308 8.08 18.07 -21.77
C GLY A 308 7.03 18.31 -20.70
N ILE A 309 5.89 18.92 -21.07
CA ILE A 309 4.77 19.13 -20.15
C ILE A 309 4.27 17.79 -19.59
N ARG A 310 4.10 16.76 -20.42
CA ARG A 310 3.69 15.43 -19.93
C ARG A 310 4.65 14.83 -18.91
N VAL A 311 5.97 14.99 -19.10
CA VAL A 311 6.96 14.48 -18.15
C VAL A 311 6.81 15.18 -16.80
N LEU A 312 6.73 16.51 -16.81
CA LEU A 312 6.54 17.29 -15.58
C LEU A 312 5.21 16.94 -14.89
N SER A 313 4.12 16.83 -15.64
CA SER A 313 2.82 16.41 -15.11
C SER A 313 2.85 14.98 -14.56
N CYS A 314 3.53 14.03 -15.21
CA CYS A 314 3.70 12.67 -14.70
C CYS A 314 4.45 12.66 -13.37
N LEU A 315 5.54 13.41 -13.25
CA LEU A 315 6.31 13.53 -12.00
C LEU A 315 5.44 14.13 -10.89
N TRP A 316 4.64 15.14 -11.21
CA TRP A 316 3.71 15.75 -10.27
C TRP A 316 2.61 14.76 -9.81
N ILE A 317 2.06 13.95 -10.73
CA ILE A 317 1.12 12.86 -10.38
C ILE A 317 1.77 11.83 -9.45
N ILE A 318 3.01 11.42 -9.73
CA ILE A 318 3.74 10.46 -8.89
C ILE A 318 3.96 11.04 -7.49
N LEU A 319 4.36 12.30 -7.39
CA LEU A 319 4.52 13.00 -6.12
C LEU A 319 3.20 13.02 -5.33
N GLY A 320 2.11 13.44 -5.98
CA GLY A 320 0.77 13.48 -5.38
C GLY A 320 0.32 12.10 -4.90
N HIS A 321 0.43 11.05 -5.72
CA HIS A 321 0.05 9.69 -5.32
C HIS A 321 0.93 9.09 -4.21
N THR A 322 2.18 9.52 -4.09
CA THR A 322 3.06 9.08 -3.00
C THR A 322 2.55 9.62 -1.67
N TYR A 323 2.18 10.90 -1.59
CA TYR A 323 1.57 11.49 -0.40
C TYR A 323 0.10 11.06 -0.21
N PHE A 324 -0.66 10.89 -1.29
CA PHE A 324 -2.09 10.63 -1.22
C PHE A 324 -2.45 9.14 -1.03
N LEU A 325 -1.82 8.22 -1.76
CA LEU A 325 -2.16 6.79 -1.70
C LEU A 325 -1.24 6.00 -0.79
N ALA A 326 0.07 6.20 -0.91
CA ALA A 326 1.03 5.46 -0.09
C ALA A 326 1.08 6.00 1.34
N ASP A 327 1.03 7.32 1.52
CA ASP A 327 1.08 7.90 2.87
C ASP A 327 -0.24 7.66 3.64
N ILE A 328 -1.41 7.96 3.05
CA ILE A 328 -2.72 7.81 3.73
C ILE A 328 -3.03 6.38 4.15
N VAL A 329 -2.73 5.41 3.30
CA VAL A 329 -3.10 4.02 3.52
C VAL A 329 -2.03 3.26 4.32
N SER A 330 -0.74 3.59 4.14
CA SER A 330 0.38 2.80 4.69
C SER A 330 1.28 3.53 5.70
N PHE A 331 1.28 4.86 5.78
CA PHE A 331 2.09 5.62 6.75
C PHE A 331 1.25 6.38 7.79
N ILE A 332 0.12 7.01 7.42
CA ILE A 332 -0.82 7.70 8.35
C ILE A 332 -1.29 6.76 9.44
N ARG A 333 -1.63 5.52 9.07
CA ARG A 333 -2.02 4.48 10.03
C ARG A 333 -0.86 4.01 10.93
N PHE A 334 0.38 4.47 10.74
CA PHE A 334 1.55 3.85 11.37
C PHE A 334 2.54 4.85 12.00
N LYS A 335 2.79 6.04 11.42
CA LYS A 335 3.79 7.04 11.86
C LYS A 335 3.42 8.49 11.45
N ARG A 336 3.75 9.46 12.31
CA ARG A 336 3.77 10.91 12.02
C ARG A 336 2.44 11.58 11.65
N LEU A 337 1.32 11.14 12.23
CA LEU A 337 0.00 11.80 12.07
C LEU A 337 0.04 13.33 12.26
N LYS A 338 0.86 13.81 13.21
CA LYS A 338 1.01 15.24 13.50
C LYS A 338 1.59 16.03 12.32
N THR A 339 2.61 15.50 11.66
CA THR A 339 3.26 16.19 10.52
C THR A 339 2.30 16.38 9.35
N LEU A 340 1.33 15.48 9.19
CA LEU A 340 0.37 15.55 8.10
C LEU A 340 -0.78 16.52 8.37
N GLU A 341 -1.18 16.66 9.63
CA GLU A 341 -2.07 17.74 10.03
C GLU A 341 -1.42 19.09 9.70
N ASP A 342 -0.14 19.26 10.03
CA ASP A 342 0.62 20.48 9.70
C ASP A 342 0.69 20.71 8.17
N LEU A 343 0.98 19.66 7.39
CA LEU A 343 1.03 19.74 5.92
C LEU A 343 -0.34 20.04 5.29
N ASN A 344 -1.45 19.51 5.82
CA ASN A 344 -2.80 19.78 5.31
C ASN A 344 -3.23 21.24 5.51
N THR A 345 -2.67 21.93 6.49
CA THR A 345 -2.94 23.35 6.71
C THR A 345 -2.13 24.28 5.79
N ASP A 346 -1.12 23.74 5.09
CA ASP A 346 -0.32 24.52 4.15
C ASP A 346 -0.99 24.62 2.79
N VAL A 347 -1.34 25.84 2.39
CA VAL A 347 -1.93 26.15 1.09
C VAL A 347 -1.03 25.69 -0.05
N ALA A 348 0.29 25.74 0.09
CA ALA A 348 1.21 25.27 -0.95
C ALA A 348 1.12 23.75 -1.14
N PHE A 349 0.86 23.00 -0.07
CA PHE A 349 0.73 21.54 -0.11
C PHE A 349 -0.55 21.09 -0.82
N THR A 350 -1.59 21.94 -0.87
CA THR A 350 -2.81 21.64 -1.65
C THR A 350 -2.55 21.43 -3.13
N ALA A 351 -1.47 21.99 -3.69
CA ALA A 351 -1.07 21.74 -5.07
C ALA A 351 -0.58 20.30 -5.29
N ILE A 352 -0.12 19.63 -4.23
CA ILE A 352 0.36 18.24 -4.26
C ILE A 352 -0.79 17.26 -3.96
N GLU A 353 -1.65 17.59 -3.00
CA GLU A 353 -2.77 16.72 -2.61
C GLU A 353 -3.90 16.66 -3.66
N ASN A 354 -4.10 17.74 -4.42
CA ASN A 354 -5.17 17.78 -5.42
C ASN A 354 -4.79 17.14 -6.75
N PHE A 355 -5.79 16.62 -7.47
CA PHE A 355 -5.64 16.02 -8.80
C PHE A 355 -5.44 17.04 -9.95
N LEU A 356 -4.99 18.27 -9.65
CA LEU A 356 -4.67 19.32 -10.64
C LEU A 356 -3.77 18.85 -11.80
N PRO A 357 -2.76 17.97 -11.59
CA PRO A 357 -1.93 17.51 -12.70
C PRO A 357 -2.71 16.78 -13.79
N VAL A 358 -3.84 16.16 -13.45
CA VAL A 358 -4.68 15.39 -14.39
C VAL A 358 -5.32 16.32 -15.43
N ASP A 359 -5.62 17.56 -15.06
CA ASP A 359 -6.20 18.56 -15.98
C ASP A 359 -5.27 18.87 -17.15
N THR A 360 -3.95 18.82 -16.92
CA THR A 360 -2.97 18.98 -18.00
C THR A 360 -3.10 17.87 -19.05
N PHE A 361 -3.41 16.64 -18.64
CA PHE A 361 -3.65 15.53 -19.57
C PHE A 361 -4.97 15.68 -20.33
N PHE A 362 -6.03 16.15 -19.67
CA PHE A 362 -7.29 16.45 -20.35
C PHE A 362 -7.13 17.56 -21.38
N PHE A 363 -6.44 18.65 -21.03
CA PHE A 363 -6.14 19.74 -21.94
C PHE A 363 -5.33 19.27 -23.16
N ILE A 364 -4.23 18.53 -22.93
CA ILE A 364 -3.40 17.99 -24.02
C ILE A 364 -4.20 17.03 -24.92
N SER A 365 -5.08 16.21 -24.33
CA SER A 365 -5.96 15.30 -25.07
C SER A 365 -6.89 16.09 -26.00
N GLY A 366 -7.57 17.13 -25.49
CA GLY A 366 -8.43 18.02 -26.27
C GLY A 366 -7.69 18.72 -27.41
N LEU A 367 -6.55 19.35 -27.10
CA LEU A 367 -5.70 20.04 -28.07
C LEU A 367 -5.28 19.11 -29.22
N LEU A 368 -4.84 17.89 -28.91
CA LEU A 368 -4.40 16.93 -29.93
C LEU A 368 -5.56 16.36 -30.76
N ILE A 369 -6.77 16.25 -30.20
CA ILE A 369 -7.96 15.84 -30.97
C ILE A 369 -8.21 16.87 -32.08
N VAL A 370 -8.19 18.16 -31.75
CA VAL A 370 -8.37 19.23 -32.72
C VAL A 370 -7.19 19.24 -33.71
N TYR A 371 -5.95 19.37 -33.22
CA TYR A 371 -4.75 19.51 -34.05
C TYR A 371 -4.57 18.36 -35.05
N SER A 372 -4.77 17.10 -34.62
CA SER A 372 -4.56 15.93 -35.47
C SER A 372 -5.69 15.66 -36.46
N ASN A 373 -6.93 16.08 -36.16
CA ASN A 373 -8.08 15.82 -37.02
C ASN A 373 -8.47 17.02 -37.89
N TRP A 374 -8.02 18.25 -37.57
CA TRP A 374 -8.36 19.45 -38.33
C TRP A 374 -7.96 19.34 -39.81
N GLY A 375 -6.69 19.03 -40.10
CA GLY A 375 -6.23 18.84 -41.48
C GLY A 375 -6.89 17.65 -42.21
N ARG A 376 -7.40 16.65 -41.46
CA ARG A 376 -8.17 15.53 -42.05
C ARG A 376 -9.59 15.98 -42.42
N LEU A 377 -10.20 16.84 -41.60
CA LEU A 377 -11.51 17.42 -41.86
C LEU A 377 -11.47 18.33 -43.09
N GLU A 378 -10.43 19.17 -43.23
CA GLU A 378 -10.23 20.02 -44.41
C GLU A 378 -10.12 19.18 -45.68
N LYS A 379 -9.26 18.16 -45.68
CA LYS A 379 -9.07 17.25 -46.83
C LYS A 379 -10.32 16.47 -47.21
N LYS A 380 -11.15 16.09 -46.24
CA LYS A 380 -12.36 15.28 -46.44
C LYS A 380 -13.67 16.10 -46.43
N LYS A 381 -13.60 17.43 -46.55
CA LYS A 381 -14.75 18.35 -46.52
C LYS A 381 -15.70 18.07 -45.34
N GLY A 382 -15.15 17.90 -44.14
CA GLY A 382 -15.92 17.68 -42.91
C GLY A 382 -16.39 16.24 -42.65
N LYS A 383 -15.99 15.25 -43.47
CA LYS A 383 -16.29 13.83 -43.23
C LYS A 383 -15.21 13.15 -42.40
N LEU A 384 -15.51 12.86 -41.13
CA LEU A 384 -14.69 12.02 -40.25
C LEU A 384 -15.41 10.72 -39.93
N ASN A 385 -14.72 9.58 -40.07
CA ASN A 385 -15.24 8.30 -39.60
C ASN A 385 -15.02 8.21 -38.08
N VAL A 386 -16.04 8.60 -37.31
CA VAL A 386 -16.03 8.64 -35.85
C VAL A 386 -15.75 7.26 -35.27
N LEU A 387 -16.39 6.21 -35.80
CA LEU A 387 -16.20 4.83 -35.33
C LEU A 387 -14.75 4.38 -35.53
N SER A 388 -14.16 4.66 -36.70
CA SER A 388 -12.75 4.34 -36.96
C SER A 388 -11.81 5.10 -36.02
N ALA A 389 -12.06 6.39 -35.77
CA ALA A 389 -11.25 7.17 -34.82
C ALA A 389 -11.35 6.62 -33.38
N PHE A 390 -12.55 6.18 -32.97
CA PHE A 390 -12.78 5.52 -31.70
C PHE A 390 -12.06 4.18 -31.59
N LEU A 391 -12.25 3.28 -32.55
CA LEU A 391 -11.62 1.95 -32.54
C LEU A 391 -10.09 2.04 -32.52
N LEU A 392 -9.51 2.98 -33.28
CA LEU A 392 -8.06 3.22 -33.27
C LEU A 392 -7.56 3.69 -31.90
N ARG A 393 -8.31 4.57 -31.21
CA ARG A 393 -7.94 5.04 -29.87
C ARG A 393 -8.14 3.94 -28.83
N PHE A 394 -9.24 3.20 -28.91
CA PHE A 394 -9.55 2.08 -28.03
C PHE A 394 -8.45 1.03 -28.12
N TRP A 395 -8.14 0.51 -29.31
CA TRP A 395 -7.10 -0.50 -29.48
C TRP A 395 -5.70 -0.01 -29.14
N ARG A 396 -5.44 1.30 -29.23
CA ARG A 396 -4.16 1.89 -28.83
C ARG A 396 -3.98 1.93 -27.30
N MET A 397 -5.02 2.23 -26.53
CA MET A 397 -4.91 2.50 -25.09
C MET A 397 -5.27 1.28 -24.24
N THR A 398 -6.29 0.52 -24.64
CA THR A 398 -6.88 -0.57 -23.86
C THR A 398 -5.89 -1.70 -23.56
N PRO A 399 -5.04 -2.17 -24.49
CA PRO A 399 -4.14 -3.29 -24.19
C PRO A 399 -3.17 -3.00 -23.05
N SER A 400 -2.50 -1.83 -23.07
CA SER A 400 -1.61 -1.43 -21.97
C SER A 400 -2.36 -1.19 -20.67
N TYR A 401 -3.58 -0.66 -20.75
CA TYR A 401 -4.39 -0.38 -19.57
C TYR A 401 -4.85 -1.68 -18.88
N MET A 402 -5.36 -2.64 -19.65
CA MET A 402 -5.77 -3.94 -19.12
C MET A 402 -4.59 -4.80 -18.67
N LEU A 403 -3.40 -4.61 -19.25
CA LEU A 403 -2.18 -5.23 -18.75
C LEU A 403 -1.86 -4.78 -17.32
N VAL A 404 -1.97 -3.49 -17.02
CA VAL A 404 -1.76 -2.94 -15.66
C VAL A 404 -2.80 -3.49 -14.69
N VAL A 405 -4.08 -3.53 -15.08
CA VAL A 405 -5.14 -4.16 -14.29
C VAL A 405 -4.81 -5.65 -14.02
N GLY A 406 -4.38 -6.38 -15.05
CA GLY A 406 -3.99 -7.78 -14.93
C GLY A 406 -2.82 -7.99 -13.97
N VAL A 407 -1.74 -7.22 -14.11
CA VAL A 407 -0.58 -7.30 -13.21
C VAL A 407 -0.97 -7.00 -11.76
N PHE A 408 -1.89 -6.05 -11.54
CA PHE A 408 -2.39 -5.76 -10.20
C PHE A 408 -3.08 -6.97 -9.56
N LEU A 409 -3.87 -7.73 -10.33
CA LEU A 409 -4.53 -8.95 -9.86
C LEU A 409 -3.55 -10.07 -9.45
N LEU A 410 -2.30 -10.02 -9.93
CA LEU A 410 -1.24 -10.99 -9.60
C LEU A 410 -0.44 -10.60 -8.34
N LEU A 411 -0.58 -9.38 -7.83
CA LEU A 411 0.19 -8.90 -6.68
C LEU A 411 0.12 -9.82 -5.44
N PRO A 412 -1.01 -10.47 -5.09
CA PRO A 412 -1.08 -11.41 -3.96
C PRO A 412 -0.16 -12.62 -4.06
N LEU A 413 0.31 -12.95 -5.27
CA LEU A 413 1.20 -14.11 -5.49
C LEU A 413 2.66 -13.77 -5.18
N VAL A 414 3.01 -12.48 -5.08
CA VAL A 414 4.38 -12.01 -4.88
C VAL A 414 4.58 -11.30 -3.54
N GLY A 415 3.52 -11.10 -2.76
CA GLY A 415 3.59 -10.41 -1.48
C GLY A 415 2.50 -10.87 -0.51
N SER A 416 2.87 -10.93 0.76
CA SER A 416 1.99 -11.19 1.91
C SER A 416 2.36 -10.22 3.05
N GLY A 417 1.52 -10.18 4.08
CA GLY A 417 1.81 -9.40 5.28
C GLY A 417 0.60 -8.73 5.90
N PRO A 418 0.76 -8.21 7.13
CA PRO A 418 -0.33 -7.65 7.91
C PRO A 418 -0.89 -6.36 7.30
N LEU A 419 -0.02 -5.56 6.66
CA LEU A 419 -0.43 -4.38 5.91
C LEU A 419 -1.20 -4.78 4.65
N TRP A 420 -0.68 -5.80 3.94
CA TRP A 420 -1.24 -6.26 2.68
C TRP A 420 -2.71 -6.62 2.81
N LYS A 421 -3.09 -7.35 3.86
CA LYS A 421 -4.46 -7.80 4.08
C LYS A 421 -5.45 -6.70 4.39
N GLU A 422 -4.97 -5.56 4.86
CA GLU A 422 -5.85 -4.45 5.15
C GLU A 422 -5.93 -3.42 4.03
N THR A 423 -4.86 -3.33 3.24
CA THR A 423 -4.73 -2.31 2.20
C THR A 423 -5.01 -2.90 0.83
N MET A 424 -4.35 -4.01 0.49
CA MET A 424 -4.43 -4.63 -0.83
C MET A 424 -5.62 -5.57 -0.96
N ASP A 425 -5.93 -6.41 0.04
CA ASP A 425 -7.00 -7.40 -0.12
C ASP A 425 -8.38 -6.79 -0.42
N PRO A 426 -8.83 -5.71 0.25
CA PRO A 426 -10.10 -5.07 -0.11
C PRO A 426 -10.08 -4.49 -1.53
N LEU A 427 -8.95 -3.87 -1.93
CA LEU A 427 -8.78 -3.35 -3.28
C LEU A 427 -8.83 -4.47 -4.33
N LEU A 428 -8.23 -5.61 -4.03
CA LEU A 428 -8.21 -6.77 -4.91
C LEU A 428 -9.59 -7.42 -5.00
N GLU A 429 -10.31 -7.58 -3.90
CA GLU A 429 -11.67 -8.10 -3.89
C GLU A 429 -12.60 -7.23 -4.76
N ASN A 430 -12.52 -5.90 -4.56
CA ASN A 430 -13.21 -4.94 -5.41
C ASN A 430 -12.81 -5.07 -6.87
N CYS A 431 -11.51 -5.25 -7.16
CA CYS A 431 -11.05 -5.41 -8.53
C CYS A 431 -11.51 -6.71 -9.17
N MET A 432 -11.49 -7.84 -8.45
CA MET A 432 -12.00 -9.12 -8.93
C MET A 432 -13.47 -9.03 -9.34
N GLN A 433 -14.27 -8.20 -8.66
CA GLN A 433 -15.68 -7.97 -8.99
C GLN A 433 -15.89 -6.94 -10.10
N SER A 434 -15.03 -5.92 -10.21
CA SER A 434 -15.28 -4.72 -11.03
C SER A 434 -14.29 -4.47 -12.19
N TRP A 435 -13.29 -5.34 -12.42
CA TRP A 435 -12.26 -5.14 -13.45
C TRP A 435 -12.81 -4.85 -14.86
N TRP A 436 -13.97 -5.40 -15.20
CA TRP A 436 -14.63 -5.20 -16.49
C TRP A 436 -15.05 -3.75 -16.72
N THR A 437 -15.28 -2.97 -15.65
CA THR A 437 -15.61 -1.55 -15.75
C THR A 437 -14.45 -0.72 -16.29
N ASN A 438 -13.20 -1.13 -16.01
CA ASN A 438 -12.00 -0.53 -16.59
C ASN A 438 -11.92 -0.79 -18.10
N LEU A 439 -12.26 -2.01 -18.55
CA LEU A 439 -12.30 -2.37 -19.97
C LEU A 439 -13.32 -1.52 -20.76
N LEU A 440 -14.48 -1.26 -20.15
CA LEU A 440 -15.54 -0.45 -20.73
C LEU A 440 -15.37 1.06 -20.53
N TYR A 441 -14.33 1.51 -19.81
CA TYR A 441 -14.11 2.92 -19.46
C TYR A 441 -15.30 3.55 -18.72
N VAL A 442 -15.90 2.82 -17.78
CA VAL A 442 -17.02 3.28 -16.93
C VAL A 442 -16.72 3.19 -15.43
N SER A 443 -15.47 2.92 -15.06
CA SER A 443 -15.04 2.76 -13.66
C SER A 443 -15.32 4.01 -12.81
N ASN A 444 -15.34 5.21 -13.40
CA ASN A 444 -15.61 6.48 -12.71
C ASN A 444 -17.07 6.67 -12.26
N TYR A 445 -18.01 5.83 -12.69
CA TYR A 445 -19.39 5.85 -12.20
C TYR A 445 -19.61 4.96 -10.98
N LEU A 446 -18.63 4.10 -10.65
CA LEU A 446 -18.66 3.35 -9.41
C LEU A 446 -18.27 4.25 -8.24
N PRO A 447 -18.85 4.02 -7.04
CA PRO A 447 -18.36 4.67 -5.84
C PRO A 447 -16.92 4.23 -5.55
N TYR A 448 -16.13 5.12 -4.92
CA TYR A 448 -14.67 4.96 -4.76
C TYR A 448 -14.26 3.65 -4.08
N ASP A 449 -15.10 3.12 -3.20
CA ASP A 449 -14.92 1.89 -2.43
C ASP A 449 -15.20 0.63 -3.25
N LYS A 450 -15.70 0.74 -4.49
CA LYS A 450 -15.99 -0.39 -5.39
C LYS A 450 -15.17 -0.36 -6.68
N MET A 451 -14.35 0.66 -6.89
CA MET A 451 -13.50 0.77 -8.07
C MET A 451 -12.34 -0.24 -7.97
N CYS A 452 -12.03 -0.96 -9.07
CA CYS A 452 -10.87 -1.86 -9.13
C CYS A 452 -9.55 -1.14 -8.83
N LEU A 453 -9.32 0.01 -9.46
CA LEU A 453 -8.12 0.84 -9.27
C LEU A 453 -8.53 2.30 -9.22
N LEU A 454 -8.46 2.92 -8.03
CA LEU A 454 -8.92 4.29 -7.83
C LEU A 454 -8.28 5.26 -8.83
N HIS A 455 -6.96 5.25 -8.96
CA HIS A 455 -6.20 6.15 -9.85
C HIS A 455 -6.51 5.99 -11.35
N THR A 456 -7.32 5.01 -11.76
CA THR A 456 -7.69 4.80 -13.16
C THR A 456 -8.95 5.54 -13.59
N TRP A 457 -9.61 6.24 -12.66
CA TRP A 457 -10.80 7.05 -12.92
C TRP A 457 -10.58 8.05 -14.07
N PHE A 458 -9.40 8.70 -14.12
CA PHE A 458 -9.12 9.71 -15.13
C PHE A 458 -9.02 9.12 -16.53
N GLN A 459 -8.62 7.85 -16.64
CA GLN A 459 -8.49 7.16 -17.91
C GLN A 459 -9.88 6.87 -18.51
N ALA A 460 -10.86 6.52 -17.67
CA ALA A 460 -12.28 6.45 -18.04
C ALA A 460 -12.80 7.79 -18.55
N VAL A 461 -12.60 8.86 -17.78
CA VAL A 461 -13.00 10.22 -18.14
C VAL A 461 -12.35 10.68 -19.45
N ASN A 462 -11.06 10.39 -19.67
CA ASN A 462 -10.35 10.76 -20.89
C ASN A 462 -10.92 10.09 -22.15
N MET A 463 -11.43 8.85 -22.04
CA MET A 463 -12.13 8.20 -23.15
C MET A 463 -13.51 8.82 -23.38
N GLN A 464 -14.26 9.10 -22.31
CA GLN A 464 -15.58 9.75 -22.39
C GLN A 464 -15.47 11.14 -23.02
N PHE A 465 -14.51 11.96 -22.58
CA PHE A 465 -14.23 13.26 -23.17
C PHE A 465 -13.83 13.16 -24.64
N PHE A 466 -13.09 12.12 -25.04
CA PHE A 466 -12.81 11.91 -26.45
C PHE A 466 -14.07 11.64 -27.28
N ILE A 467 -14.99 10.81 -26.77
CA ILE A 467 -16.28 10.51 -27.42
C ILE A 467 -17.11 11.78 -27.57
N ILE A 468 -17.14 12.64 -26.55
CA ILE A 468 -17.88 13.92 -26.57
C ILE A 468 -17.19 14.95 -27.48
N ALA A 469 -15.86 15.03 -27.45
CA ALA A 469 -15.09 16.02 -28.21
C ALA A 469 -15.17 15.83 -29.73
N LEU A 470 -15.35 14.61 -30.23
CA LEU A 470 -15.44 14.34 -31.66
C LEU A 470 -16.68 14.98 -32.33
N PRO A 471 -17.92 14.80 -31.82
CA PRO A 471 -19.09 15.55 -32.28
C PRO A 471 -18.92 17.06 -32.15
N LEU A 472 -18.38 17.55 -31.02
CA LEU A 472 -18.14 18.98 -30.82
C LEU A 472 -17.21 19.56 -31.90
N LEU A 473 -16.14 18.85 -32.23
CA LEU A 473 -15.23 19.23 -33.31
C LEU A 473 -15.93 19.28 -34.67
N LEU A 474 -16.81 18.31 -34.96
CA LEU A 474 -17.58 18.30 -36.20
C LEU A 474 -18.58 19.48 -36.27
N PHE A 475 -19.21 19.83 -35.15
CA PHE A 475 -20.08 21.00 -35.08
C PHE A 475 -19.32 22.31 -35.26
N ILE A 476 -18.16 22.47 -34.63
CA ILE A 476 -17.30 23.64 -34.80
C ILE A 476 -16.86 23.78 -36.27
N TYR A 477 -16.50 22.67 -36.92
CA TYR A 477 -16.07 22.68 -38.32
C TYR A 477 -17.22 23.03 -39.29
N LYS A 478 -18.43 22.49 -39.06
CA LYS A 478 -19.60 22.76 -39.93
C LYS A 478 -20.23 24.14 -39.69
N CYS A 479 -20.44 24.50 -38.42
CA CYS A 479 -21.13 25.70 -37.98
C CYS A 479 -20.39 26.32 -36.79
N ARG A 480 -19.44 27.22 -37.06
CA ARG A 480 -18.56 27.81 -36.04
C ARG A 480 -19.32 28.43 -34.87
N VAL A 481 -20.39 29.18 -35.14
CA VAL A 481 -21.19 29.84 -34.09
C VAL A 481 -21.86 28.81 -33.19
N LEU A 482 -22.57 27.84 -33.77
CA LEU A 482 -23.26 26.79 -33.01
C LEU A 482 -22.27 25.96 -32.17
N GLY A 483 -21.14 25.57 -32.76
CA GLY A 483 -20.10 24.81 -32.07
C GLY A 483 -19.49 25.59 -30.90
N LEU A 484 -19.17 26.88 -31.10
CA LEU A 484 -18.62 27.72 -30.05
C LEU A 484 -19.64 27.97 -28.92
N THR A 485 -20.89 28.27 -29.26
CA THR A 485 -21.97 28.42 -28.27
C THR A 485 -22.14 27.15 -27.45
N LEU A 486 -22.12 25.97 -28.08
CA LEU A 486 -22.23 24.70 -27.37
C LEU A 486 -21.06 24.47 -26.39
N VAL A 487 -19.83 24.79 -26.80
CA VAL A 487 -18.64 24.67 -25.91
C VAL A 487 -18.75 25.63 -24.74
N VAL A 488 -19.07 26.90 -24.98
CA VAL A 488 -19.20 27.92 -23.92
C VAL A 488 -20.33 27.53 -22.96
N SER A 489 -21.47 27.12 -23.47
CA SER A 489 -22.60 26.65 -22.65
C SER A 489 -22.21 25.44 -21.78
N LEU A 490 -21.51 24.45 -22.34
CA LEU A 490 -21.04 23.29 -21.57
C LEU A 490 -20.06 23.69 -20.46
N CYS A 491 -19.15 24.64 -20.72
CA CYS A 491 -18.22 25.15 -19.72
C CYS A 491 -18.95 25.89 -18.59
N LEU A 492 -19.93 26.74 -18.94
CA LEU A 492 -20.72 27.46 -17.95
C LEU A 492 -21.59 26.53 -17.11
N ILE A 493 -22.30 25.58 -17.76
CA ILE A 493 -23.16 24.60 -17.09
C ILE A 493 -22.33 23.72 -16.14
N SER A 494 -21.17 23.22 -16.59
CA SER A 494 -20.32 22.39 -15.73
C SER A 494 -19.77 23.17 -14.53
N THR A 495 -19.29 24.39 -14.74
CA THR A 495 -18.78 25.24 -13.64
C THR A 495 -19.89 25.57 -12.64
N LEU A 496 -21.08 25.93 -13.13
CA LEU A 496 -22.23 26.22 -12.28
C LEU A 496 -22.69 24.97 -11.53
N ALA A 497 -22.78 23.82 -12.20
CA ALA A 497 -23.19 22.57 -11.57
C ALA A 497 -22.24 22.17 -10.44
N VAL A 498 -20.92 22.23 -10.66
CA VAL A 498 -19.91 21.94 -9.62
C VAL A 498 -20.02 22.93 -8.47
N GLY A 499 -20.20 24.23 -8.75
CA GLY A 499 -20.40 25.26 -7.72
C GLY A 499 -21.66 25.01 -6.88
N LEU A 500 -22.79 24.69 -7.52
CA LEU A 500 -24.05 24.39 -6.84
C LEU A 500 -23.97 23.12 -6.01
N ILE A 501 -23.36 22.04 -6.54
CA ILE A 501 -23.14 20.79 -5.80
C ILE A 501 -22.28 21.08 -4.57
N THR A 502 -21.17 21.81 -4.72
CA THR A 502 -20.27 22.13 -3.60
C THR A 502 -21.00 22.95 -2.53
N TYR A 503 -21.81 23.93 -2.93
CA TYR A 503 -22.59 24.78 -2.03
C TYR A 503 -23.67 24.00 -1.28
N PHE A 504 -24.51 23.24 -1.98
CA PHE A 504 -25.64 22.52 -1.38
C PHE A 504 -25.20 21.33 -0.52
N PHE A 505 -24.17 20.60 -0.95
CA PHE A 505 -23.66 19.45 -0.20
C PHE A 505 -22.57 19.83 0.82
N GLN A 506 -22.24 21.13 0.94
CA GLN A 506 -21.19 21.65 1.84
C GLN A 506 -19.88 20.86 1.72
N LEU A 507 -19.47 20.58 0.47
CA LEU A 507 -18.27 19.79 0.22
C LEU A 507 -17.02 20.64 0.47
N PRO A 508 -15.94 20.05 1.01
CA PRO A 508 -14.68 20.77 1.18
C PRO A 508 -14.08 21.11 -0.20
N PRO A 509 -13.34 22.24 -0.32
CA PRO A 509 -12.75 22.67 -1.59
C PRO A 509 -11.60 21.78 -2.07
N ALA A 510 -11.03 20.98 -1.16
CA ALA A 510 -9.98 20.01 -1.42
C ALA A 510 -10.24 18.77 -0.56
N LEU A 511 -9.52 17.69 -0.85
CA LEU A 511 -9.58 16.51 -0.02
C LEU A 511 -8.84 16.74 1.30
N LEU A 512 -9.56 17.09 2.36
CA LEU A 512 -8.97 17.34 3.68
C LEU A 512 -8.82 16.03 4.46
N LEU A 513 -7.58 15.70 4.88
CA LEU A 513 -7.29 14.54 5.75
C LEU A 513 -7.93 14.65 7.14
N SER A 514 -8.27 15.88 7.54
CA SER A 514 -9.03 16.16 8.75
C SER A 514 -9.94 17.35 8.52
N THR A 515 -11.24 17.08 8.44
CA THR A 515 -12.17 17.59 9.45
C THR A 515 -13.31 16.58 9.61
N SER A 516 -13.48 16.06 10.82
CA SER A 516 -14.64 16.28 11.70
C SER A 516 -16.04 16.65 11.12
N GLU A 517 -16.16 17.25 9.94
CA GLU A 517 -17.39 17.77 9.34
C GLU A 517 -18.11 16.76 8.44
N SER A 518 -17.45 15.67 8.03
CA SER A 518 -18.09 14.60 7.24
C SER A 518 -19.35 14.00 7.90
N LYS A 519 -19.48 14.06 9.25
CA LYS A 519 -20.70 13.60 9.94
C LYS A 519 -21.81 14.65 10.05
N ARG A 520 -21.57 15.92 9.74
CA ARG A 520 -22.64 16.93 9.74
C ARG A 520 -23.59 16.74 8.54
N CYS A 521 -23.15 16.05 7.49
CA CYS A 521 -24.00 15.69 6.34
C CYS A 521 -24.81 14.40 6.49
N SER A 522 -24.54 13.54 7.49
CA SER A 522 -25.25 12.26 7.65
C SER A 522 -26.37 12.28 8.70
N THR A 523 -26.60 13.40 9.38
CA THR A 523 -27.60 13.52 10.45
C THR A 523 -28.64 14.60 10.19
N SER A 524 -28.79 15.04 8.95
CA SER A 524 -29.86 15.92 8.50
C SER A 524 -30.64 15.28 7.35
N THR A 525 -31.24 14.12 7.62
CA THR A 525 -32.42 13.58 6.93
C THR A 525 -33.21 12.73 7.91
#